data_AF-A0A9F2NR48-F1
#
_entry.id   AF-A0A9F2NR48-F1
#
_cell.length_a   1.000
_cell.length_b   1.000
_cell.length_c   1.000
_cell.angle_alpha   90.00
_cell.angle_beta   90.00
_cell.angle_gamma   90.00
#
_symmetry.space_group_name_H-M   'P 1'
#
loop_
_entity.id
_entity.type
_entity.pdbx_description
1 polymer ?
#
loop_
_entity_poly.entity_id
_entity_poly.type
_entity_poly.pdbx_seq_one_letter_code
_entity_poly.pdbx_strand_id
1 'polypeptide(L)'
;MAGERLVRFFRNSLRRRSSRRDDSQDANPTESKSGVDARVGQRSSFSYSAGHPFFEYLVVVSLKKDTKGNYEPKITYQFPKRENLLRGQREEEERLLQAIPLFCFPDGNEWAPLTDYKSETFSFVLTNIDGSRKIGYCRRLLPSGRDARLPEVYCIVSCLGCFGLFSKILDEVEKRRQISAAVVYPFMQGLRESPFPAPGRTVTIKSFIPESGTEQIELTRPLDSHLEHVEFQALLQCLSPEKILLVFASVVLERRIVFLADELSSLSTCIHSAAALLYPFTWAHTYIPVVPEKLLSTVCCPTPFMVGIQKRYLAEVLDQPMDEVLLVDLSQGVFLKMVGDEEKILPPKLKSEMLYSLPTMNNNIQTSEEFNAHVSDTFIQFFVKMIGHYPAHIKWSRNGKGNFQEQSFCKALTSKTNRRFVKKFVKTQMFSLFIQEAEKSRKCIEGYFQQKINEYQDQKKYRRLS
;
A
#
# COMPACT_ATOMS: atom_id res chain seq x y z
N MET A 1 9.20 24.70 -12.60
CA MET A 1 8.36 25.38 -11.60
C MET A 1 7.25 24.50 -10.97
N ALA A 2 6.73 23.45 -11.62
CA ALA A 2 5.77 22.52 -11.00
C ALA A 2 6.41 21.54 -9.99
N GLY A 3 7.63 21.05 -10.25
CA GLY A 3 8.35 20.12 -9.38
C GLY A 3 8.67 20.69 -7.98
N GLU A 4 9.11 21.94 -7.88
CA GLU A 4 9.40 22.57 -6.58
C GLU A 4 8.16 22.77 -5.71
N ARG A 5 6.98 23.00 -6.31
CA ARG A 5 5.72 23.12 -5.56
C ARG A 5 5.29 21.76 -5.00
N LEU A 6 5.52 20.68 -5.76
CA LEU A 6 5.23 19.31 -5.32
C LEU A 6 6.18 18.86 -4.21
N VAL A 7 7.49 19.12 -4.35
CA VAL A 7 8.52 18.87 -3.33
C VAL A 7 8.23 19.64 -2.03
N ARG A 8 7.89 20.95 -2.13
CA ARG A 8 7.48 21.75 -0.97
C ARG A 8 6.20 21.22 -0.31
N PHE A 9 5.27 20.66 -1.07
CA PHE A 9 4.05 20.06 -0.53
C PHE A 9 4.33 18.76 0.24
N PHE A 10 5.13 17.84 -0.31
CA PHE A 10 5.56 16.66 0.45
C PHE A 10 6.26 17.10 1.73
N ARG A 11 7.17 18.09 1.66
CA ARG A 11 7.84 18.65 2.85
C ARG A 11 6.86 19.26 3.87
N ASN A 12 5.80 19.94 3.42
CA ASN A 12 4.83 20.60 4.30
C ASN A 12 3.77 19.64 4.86
N SER A 13 3.38 18.60 4.11
CA SER A 13 2.53 17.51 4.59
C SER A 13 3.26 16.68 5.66
N LEU A 14 4.56 16.42 5.44
CA LEU A 14 5.47 15.81 6.41
C LEU A 14 5.60 16.65 7.70
N ARG A 15 5.71 17.98 7.59
CA ARG A 15 5.75 18.89 8.76
C ARG A 15 4.43 18.97 9.54
N ARG A 16 3.27 18.99 8.87
CA ARG A 16 1.96 19.11 9.55
C ARG A 16 1.58 17.89 10.37
N ARG A 17 2.11 16.70 10.07
CA ARG A 17 1.95 15.52 10.94
C ARG A 17 2.70 15.64 12.27
N SER A 18 3.75 16.47 12.33
CA SER A 18 4.59 16.65 13.51
C SER A 18 4.05 17.68 14.52
N SER A 19 3.19 18.62 14.12
CA SER A 19 2.79 19.75 15.01
C SER A 19 1.55 19.50 15.86
N ARG A 20 1.03 18.27 15.93
CA ARG A 20 -0.09 17.92 16.83
C ARG A 20 0.42 17.17 18.05
N ARG A 21 1.17 17.86 18.92
CA ARG A 21 1.39 17.56 20.34
C ARG A 21 2.37 18.59 20.90
N ASP A 22 1.81 19.66 21.47
CA ASP A 22 2.16 20.22 22.77
C ASP A 22 1.44 21.57 22.90
N ASP A 23 0.51 21.64 23.86
CA ASP A 23 0.29 22.76 24.77
C ASP A 23 -1.04 22.56 25.51
N SER A 24 -0.96 22.44 26.82
CA SER A 24 -2.10 22.47 27.73
C SER A 24 -1.73 23.19 29.03
N GLN A 25 -2.63 24.08 29.47
CA GLN A 25 -2.74 24.91 30.70
C GLN A 25 -2.62 26.42 30.36
N ASP A 26 -3.56 27.34 30.67
CA ASP A 26 -4.65 27.37 31.64
C ASP A 26 -5.77 28.40 31.29
N ALA A 27 -6.94 28.19 31.93
CA ALA A 27 -8.00 29.14 32.31
C ALA A 27 -9.15 29.57 31.34
N ASN A 28 -10.38 29.41 31.87
CA ASN A 28 -11.75 29.69 31.37
C ASN A 28 -12.30 31.03 31.95
N PRO A 29 -13.57 31.46 31.72
CA PRO A 29 -14.43 31.43 30.52
C PRO A 29 -15.21 32.77 30.29
N THR A 30 -15.78 33.01 29.10
CA THR A 30 -17.09 33.69 28.95
C THR A 30 -17.69 33.47 27.55
N GLU A 31 -19.01 33.50 27.50
CA GLU A 31 -19.94 32.94 26.51
C GLU A 31 -19.85 33.50 25.07
N SER A 32 -20.13 32.65 24.08
CA SER A 32 -21.33 32.78 23.23
C SER A 32 -21.41 31.66 22.19
N LYS A 33 -22.65 31.20 21.96
CA LYS A 33 -23.04 30.06 21.14
C LYS A 33 -22.90 30.36 19.65
N SER A 34 -22.28 29.45 18.91
CA SER A 34 -22.68 29.12 17.53
C SER A 34 -22.28 27.67 17.23
N GLY A 35 -23.26 26.76 17.25
CA GLY A 35 -23.07 25.36 16.93
C GLY A 35 -22.75 25.18 15.46
N VAL A 36 -21.55 24.68 15.17
CA VAL A 36 -21.19 24.07 13.89
C VAL A 36 -20.63 22.71 14.22
N ASP A 37 -21.41 21.67 13.96
CA ASP A 37 -21.02 20.27 14.11
C ASP A 37 -19.78 19.97 13.28
N ALA A 38 -18.63 19.90 13.95
CA ALA A 38 -17.39 19.41 13.37
C ALA A 38 -17.48 17.88 13.22
N ARG A 39 -17.91 17.42 12.04
CA ARG A 39 -17.78 16.00 11.64
C ARG A 39 -16.30 15.67 11.46
N VAL A 40 -15.70 15.15 12.53
CA VAL A 40 -14.39 14.51 12.51
C VAL A 40 -14.48 13.27 11.61
N GLY A 41 -13.64 13.25 10.57
CA GLY A 41 -13.66 12.27 9.49
C GLY A 41 -13.66 10.82 9.97
N GLN A 42 -14.66 10.08 9.51
CA GLN A 42 -14.69 8.63 9.52
C GLN A 42 -13.47 8.11 8.74
N ARG A 43 -12.43 7.69 9.45
CA ARG A 43 -11.50 6.69 8.93
C ARG A 43 -12.15 5.34 9.17
N SER A 44 -12.81 4.83 8.15
CA SER A 44 -13.49 3.55 8.20
C SER A 44 -12.48 2.42 7.94
N SER A 45 -12.49 1.42 8.83
CA SER A 45 -12.28 0.03 8.45
C SER A 45 -13.02 -0.25 7.14
N PHE A 46 -12.36 -0.90 6.18
CA PHE A 46 -12.83 -1.13 4.80
C PHE A 46 -14.13 -1.95 4.67
N SER A 47 -15.27 -1.43 5.14
CA SER A 47 -16.58 -1.89 4.70
C SER A 47 -16.96 -1.05 3.46
N TYR A 48 -16.53 -1.51 2.29
CA TYR A 48 -16.97 -0.92 1.04
C TYR A 48 -18.47 -1.21 0.84
N SER A 49 -19.31 -0.20 1.04
CA SER A 49 -20.72 -0.23 0.69
C SER A 49 -20.88 -0.45 -0.82
N ALA A 50 -21.87 -1.23 -1.24
CA ALA A 50 -22.21 -1.44 -2.64
C ALA A 50 -22.49 -0.09 -3.34
N GLY A 51 -21.85 0.18 -4.49
CA GLY A 51 -22.11 1.35 -5.33
C GLY A 51 -20.89 2.23 -5.71
N HIS A 52 -19.67 1.89 -5.27
CA HIS A 52 -18.47 2.60 -5.73
C HIS A 52 -18.01 2.13 -7.13
N PRO A 53 -17.55 3.04 -8.01
CA PRO A 53 -16.96 2.65 -9.30
C PRO A 53 -15.62 1.93 -9.07
N PHE A 54 -15.21 1.09 -10.02
CA PHE A 54 -13.91 0.42 -9.98
C PHE A 54 -12.74 1.41 -9.84
N PHE A 55 -12.80 2.54 -10.52
CA PHE A 55 -11.73 3.53 -10.53
C PHE A 55 -12.29 4.95 -10.70
N GLU A 56 -11.48 5.92 -10.32
CA GLU A 56 -11.80 7.35 -10.48
C GLU A 56 -11.36 7.84 -11.86
N TYR A 57 -10.13 7.49 -12.25
CA TYR A 57 -9.52 7.92 -13.51
C TYR A 57 -8.76 6.79 -14.20
N LEU A 58 -8.79 6.79 -15.53
CA LEU A 58 -7.75 6.21 -16.37
C LEU A 58 -7.02 7.38 -17.03
N VAL A 59 -5.69 7.40 -16.91
CA VAL A 59 -4.85 8.35 -17.65
C VAL A 59 -3.87 7.59 -18.52
N VAL A 60 -3.62 8.12 -19.72
CA VAL A 60 -2.51 7.68 -20.57
C VAL A 60 -1.44 8.75 -20.49
N VAL A 61 -0.24 8.32 -20.11
CA VAL A 61 0.94 9.19 -20.05
C VAL A 61 1.89 8.79 -21.16
N SER A 62 2.29 9.76 -21.97
CA SER A 62 3.26 9.56 -23.05
C SER A 62 4.38 10.59 -22.94
N LEU A 63 5.55 10.23 -23.46
CA LEU A 63 6.72 11.11 -23.49
C LEU A 63 6.60 12.11 -24.65
N LYS A 64 6.73 13.40 -24.34
CA LYS A 64 6.75 14.49 -25.33
C LYS A 64 8.03 15.28 -25.20
N LYS A 65 8.62 15.68 -26.33
CA LYS A 65 9.79 16.57 -26.32
C LYS A 65 9.40 17.94 -25.77
N ASP A 66 10.21 18.45 -24.84
CA ASP A 66 10.16 19.84 -24.38
C ASP A 66 10.87 20.78 -25.37
N THR A 67 10.87 22.07 -25.07
CA THR A 67 11.56 23.09 -25.90
C THR A 67 13.08 22.95 -25.91
N LYS A 68 13.64 22.14 -25.00
CA LYS A 68 15.08 21.87 -24.88
C LYS A 68 15.47 20.53 -25.53
N GLY A 69 14.50 19.81 -26.11
CA GLY A 69 14.71 18.51 -26.75
C GLY A 69 14.66 17.30 -25.81
N ASN A 70 14.44 17.50 -24.50
CA ASN A 70 14.32 16.43 -23.52
C ASN A 70 12.91 15.84 -23.52
N TYR A 71 12.79 14.55 -23.23
CA TYR A 71 11.49 13.91 -23.07
C TYR A 71 10.89 14.20 -21.70
N GLU A 72 9.66 14.70 -21.68
CA GLU A 72 8.87 14.89 -20.46
C GLU A 72 7.58 14.06 -20.52
N PRO A 73 7.23 13.35 -19.43
CA PRO A 73 5.97 12.62 -19.35
C PRO A 73 4.79 13.60 -19.23
N LYS A 74 3.80 13.46 -20.11
CA LYS A 74 2.57 14.27 -20.10
C LYS A 74 1.35 13.39 -20.27
N ILE A 75 0.26 13.75 -19.59
CA ILE A 75 -1.05 13.12 -19.81
C ILE A 75 -1.49 13.46 -21.24
N THR A 76 -1.61 12.44 -22.08
CA THR A 76 -2.11 12.55 -23.45
C THR A 76 -3.59 12.24 -23.54
N TYR A 77 -4.10 11.46 -22.60
CA TYR A 77 -5.50 11.09 -22.52
C TYR A 77 -5.95 10.91 -21.07
N GLN A 78 -7.21 11.28 -20.79
CA GLN A 78 -7.85 11.11 -19.48
C GLN A 78 -9.30 10.66 -19.66
N PHE A 79 -9.70 9.64 -18.91
CA PHE A 79 -11.08 9.16 -18.79
C PHE A 79 -11.49 9.09 -17.32
N PRO A 80 -12.65 9.66 -16.93
CA PRO A 80 -13.52 10.54 -17.73
C PRO A 80 -12.85 11.87 -18.12
N LYS A 81 -13.40 12.53 -19.15
CA LYS A 81 -12.93 13.85 -19.58
C LYS A 81 -13.04 14.90 -18.46
N ARG A 82 -12.06 15.82 -18.41
CA ARG A 82 -11.91 16.86 -17.39
C ARG A 82 -13.17 17.72 -17.16
N GLU A 83 -13.95 17.92 -18.22
CA GLU A 83 -15.14 18.77 -18.23
C GLU A 83 -16.31 18.19 -17.42
N ASN A 84 -16.33 16.87 -17.22
CA ASN A 84 -17.42 16.16 -16.54
C ASN A 84 -17.26 16.12 -15.01
N LEU A 85 -16.36 16.93 -14.45
CA LEU A 85 -15.99 16.90 -13.03
C LEU A 85 -16.53 18.11 -12.25
N LEU A 86 -17.02 17.83 -11.03
CA LEU A 86 -17.65 18.77 -10.11
C LEU A 86 -16.66 19.86 -9.67
N ARG A 87 -17.12 21.12 -9.57
CA ARG A 87 -16.28 22.32 -9.35
C ARG A 87 -15.37 22.29 -8.12
N GLY A 88 -15.80 21.68 -7.01
CA GLY A 88 -15.06 21.65 -5.74
C GLY A 88 -13.93 20.61 -5.67
N GLN A 89 -13.95 19.59 -6.52
CA GLN A 89 -12.93 18.52 -6.56
C GLN A 89 -11.71 18.89 -7.43
N ARG A 90 -11.78 20.03 -8.13
CA ARG A 90 -10.84 20.38 -9.20
C ARG A 90 -9.41 20.67 -8.74
N GLU A 91 -9.22 21.30 -7.58
CA GLU A 91 -7.87 21.70 -7.13
C GLU A 91 -7.05 20.52 -6.63
N GLU A 92 -7.66 19.63 -5.83
CA GLU A 92 -6.99 18.42 -5.34
C GLU A 92 -6.70 17.47 -6.51
N GLU A 93 -7.69 17.31 -7.39
CA GLU A 93 -7.54 16.52 -8.61
C GLU A 93 -6.45 17.08 -9.54
N GLU A 94 -6.38 18.40 -9.72
CA GLU A 94 -5.34 19.01 -10.54
C GLU A 94 -3.93 18.73 -10.00
N ARG A 95 -3.75 18.70 -8.68
CA ARG A 95 -2.47 18.30 -8.08
C ARG A 95 -2.15 16.83 -8.32
N LEU A 96 -3.15 15.96 -8.22
CA LEU A 96 -3.00 14.53 -8.52
C LEU A 96 -2.60 14.34 -10.00
N LEU A 97 -3.30 14.99 -10.93
CA LEU A 97 -3.01 14.93 -12.36
C LEU A 97 -1.63 15.52 -12.73
N GLN A 98 -1.12 16.47 -11.95
CA GLN A 98 0.25 16.97 -12.12
C GLN A 98 1.30 16.00 -11.57
N ALA A 99 0.97 15.22 -10.54
CA ALA A 99 1.88 14.25 -9.95
C ALA A 99 1.97 12.95 -10.78
N ILE A 100 0.86 12.43 -11.27
CA ILE A 100 0.78 11.11 -11.93
C ILE A 100 1.85 10.91 -13.03
N PRO A 101 2.12 11.86 -13.95
CA PRO A 101 3.13 11.67 -14.98
C PRO A 101 4.54 11.37 -14.44
N LEU A 102 4.90 11.96 -13.30
CA LEU A 102 6.18 11.71 -12.65
C LEU A 102 6.26 10.27 -12.13
N PHE A 103 5.16 9.74 -11.60
CA PHE A 103 5.10 8.38 -11.07
C PHE A 103 4.96 7.33 -12.17
N CYS A 104 4.38 7.66 -13.33
CA CYS A 104 4.33 6.78 -14.49
C CYS A 104 5.72 6.61 -15.15
N PHE A 105 6.59 7.61 -15.04
CA PHE A 105 7.96 7.58 -15.55
C PHE A 105 8.94 7.98 -14.43
N PRO A 106 9.13 7.12 -13.42
CA PRO A 106 9.98 7.41 -12.28
C PRO A 106 11.48 7.46 -12.65
N ASP A 107 11.84 6.86 -13.79
CA ASP A 107 13.18 6.72 -14.34
C ASP A 107 13.76 8.01 -14.94
N GLY A 108 13.05 9.13 -14.86
CA GLY A 108 13.54 10.42 -15.31
C GLY A 108 13.29 10.70 -16.79
N ASN A 109 14.15 11.54 -17.39
CA ASN A 109 13.97 12.09 -18.73
C ASN A 109 14.86 11.42 -19.81
N GLU A 110 15.73 10.47 -19.43
CA GLU A 110 16.65 9.78 -20.33
C GLU A 110 15.95 8.67 -21.10
N TRP A 111 15.18 9.06 -22.13
CA TRP A 111 14.46 8.13 -22.98
C TRP A 111 14.95 8.19 -24.43
N ALA A 112 15.20 7.01 -24.99
CA ALA A 112 15.44 6.83 -26.41
C ALA A 112 14.27 6.05 -27.03
N PRO A 113 13.91 6.31 -28.31
CA PRO A 113 12.97 5.46 -29.04
C PRO A 113 13.45 4.01 -29.08
N LEU A 114 12.54 3.08 -28.77
CA LEU A 114 12.78 1.64 -28.68
C LEU A 114 12.05 0.93 -29.81
N THR A 115 12.65 -0.14 -30.34
CA THR A 115 11.99 -1.03 -31.31
C THR A 115 11.26 -2.18 -30.62
N ASP A 116 11.78 -2.62 -29.47
CA ASP A 116 11.21 -3.67 -28.64
C ASP A 116 11.27 -3.26 -27.17
N TYR A 117 10.25 -3.65 -26.41
CA TYR A 117 10.13 -3.37 -24.97
C TYR A 117 9.12 -4.35 -24.37
N LYS A 118 9.56 -5.11 -23.37
CA LYS A 118 8.68 -5.98 -22.60
C LYS A 118 7.78 -5.16 -21.70
N SER A 119 6.47 -5.29 -21.87
CA SER A 119 5.49 -4.60 -21.02
C SER A 119 5.70 -4.87 -19.55
N GLU A 120 5.58 -3.82 -18.74
CA GLU A 120 5.87 -3.85 -17.32
C GLU A 120 4.67 -3.32 -16.53
N THR A 121 4.26 -4.09 -15.51
CA THR A 121 3.20 -3.70 -14.58
C THR A 121 3.82 -3.26 -13.27
N PHE A 122 3.44 -2.08 -12.78
CA PHE A 122 3.84 -1.62 -11.45
C PHE A 122 2.75 -0.74 -10.85
N SER A 123 2.90 -0.39 -9.58
CA SER A 123 1.93 0.47 -8.91
C SER A 123 2.61 1.46 -7.98
N PHE A 124 2.00 2.62 -7.85
CA PHE A 124 2.43 3.66 -6.92
C PHE A 124 1.27 4.09 -6.03
N VAL A 125 1.60 4.76 -4.92
CA VAL A 125 0.59 5.30 -4.00
C VAL A 125 0.76 6.79 -3.84
N LEU A 126 -0.33 7.52 -4.04
CA LEU A 126 -0.46 8.94 -3.73
C LEU A 126 -1.22 9.08 -2.41
N THR A 127 -0.67 9.89 -1.50
CA THR A 127 -1.31 10.16 -0.20
C THR A 127 -1.86 11.58 -0.20
N ASN A 128 -3.16 11.72 0.06
CA ASN A 128 -3.86 12.97 0.17
C ASN A 128 -3.60 13.66 1.53
N ILE A 129 -4.03 14.92 1.65
CA ILE A 129 -3.82 15.75 2.85
C ILE A 129 -4.52 15.17 4.09
N ASP A 130 -5.67 14.52 3.90
CA ASP A 130 -6.43 13.83 4.94
C ASP A 130 -5.80 12.48 5.37
N GLY A 131 -4.78 12.04 4.63
CA GLY A 131 -4.10 10.76 4.80
C GLY A 131 -4.77 9.59 4.07
N SER A 132 -5.81 9.85 3.27
CA SER A 132 -6.35 8.84 2.34
C SER A 132 -5.32 8.52 1.26
N ARG A 133 -5.37 7.29 0.74
CA ARG A 133 -4.42 6.78 -0.26
C ARG A 133 -5.15 6.44 -1.54
N LYS A 134 -4.56 6.84 -2.67
CA LYS A 134 -4.95 6.44 -4.01
C LYS A 134 -3.84 5.61 -4.63
N ILE A 135 -4.19 4.51 -5.26
CA ILE A 135 -3.26 3.61 -5.93
C ILE A 135 -3.34 3.88 -7.43
N GLY A 136 -2.18 4.12 -8.05
CA GLY A 136 -2.02 4.20 -9.50
C GLY A 136 -1.49 2.88 -10.03
N TYR A 137 -2.36 2.08 -10.66
CA TYR A 137 -2.00 0.83 -11.32
C TYR A 137 -1.52 1.12 -12.73
N CYS A 138 -0.25 0.85 -13.01
CA CYS A 138 0.40 1.20 -14.26
C CYS A 138 0.70 -0.03 -15.11
N ARG A 139 0.40 0.06 -16.40
CA ARG A 139 0.97 -0.81 -17.45
C ARG A 139 1.80 0.06 -18.38
N ARG A 140 3.12 -0.08 -18.33
CA ARG A 140 4.05 0.54 -19.27
C ARG A 140 4.25 -0.41 -20.45
N LEU A 141 3.90 0.05 -21.64
CA LEU A 141 3.95 -0.75 -22.87
C LEU A 141 4.52 0.08 -24.02
N LEU A 142 5.01 -0.60 -25.04
CA LEU A 142 5.32 0.01 -26.32
C LEU A 142 4.07 -0.10 -27.21
N PRO A 143 3.59 1.00 -27.82
CA PRO A 143 2.47 0.96 -28.77
C PRO A 143 2.72 -0.03 -29.93
N SER A 144 1.73 -0.34 -30.77
CA SER A 144 1.92 -1.14 -32.01
C SER A 144 2.59 -0.34 -33.14
N GLY A 145 3.31 -1.00 -34.07
CA GLY A 145 4.15 -0.35 -35.09
C GLY A 145 5.51 -1.01 -35.32
N ARG A 146 6.20 -0.66 -36.41
CA ARG A 146 7.50 -1.25 -36.81
C ARG A 146 8.70 -0.36 -36.50
N ASP A 147 8.51 0.95 -36.40
CA ASP A 147 9.58 1.92 -36.19
C ASP A 147 9.96 2.07 -34.72
N ALA A 148 11.06 2.77 -34.45
CA ALA A 148 11.45 3.11 -33.08
C ALA A 148 10.42 4.08 -32.46
N ARG A 149 9.85 3.71 -31.31
CA ARG A 149 8.75 4.43 -30.64
C ARG A 149 9.05 4.60 -29.16
N LEU A 150 8.33 5.52 -28.53
CA LEU A 150 8.45 5.73 -27.10
C LEU A 150 7.39 4.91 -26.36
N PRO A 151 7.71 4.38 -25.18
CA PRO A 151 6.72 3.71 -24.36
C PRO A 151 5.65 4.71 -23.88
N GLU A 152 4.46 4.18 -23.63
CA GLU A 152 3.36 4.89 -22.98
C GLU A 152 2.88 4.10 -21.77
N VAL A 153 2.24 4.80 -20.83
CA VAL A 153 1.77 4.20 -19.58
C VAL A 153 0.27 4.39 -19.47
N TYR A 154 -0.45 3.28 -19.36
CA TYR A 154 -1.85 3.26 -18.94
C TYR A 154 -1.90 3.18 -17.41
N CYS A 155 -2.42 4.22 -16.76
CA CYS A 155 -2.51 4.31 -15.32
C CYS A 155 -3.96 4.41 -14.86
N ILE A 156 -4.44 3.39 -14.13
CA ILE A 156 -5.75 3.38 -13.47
C ILE A 156 -5.58 3.88 -12.04
N VAL A 157 -6.32 4.92 -11.66
CA VAL A 157 -6.29 5.52 -10.32
C VAL A 157 -7.52 5.07 -9.55
N SER A 158 -7.32 4.37 -8.43
CA SER A 158 -8.41 3.90 -7.56
C SER A 158 -8.06 3.96 -6.09
N CYS A 159 -9.08 4.08 -5.22
CA CYS A 159 -8.96 3.87 -3.78
C CYS A 159 -9.13 2.39 -3.38
N LEU A 160 -9.39 1.51 -4.35
CA LEU A 160 -9.52 0.08 -4.15
C LEU A 160 -8.16 -0.58 -4.35
N GLY A 161 -7.73 -1.41 -3.42
CA GLY A 161 -6.42 -2.06 -3.51
C GLY A 161 -6.40 -3.40 -4.25
N CYS A 162 -7.40 -3.80 -5.03
CA CYS A 162 -7.44 -5.15 -5.62
C CYS A 162 -6.43 -5.36 -6.78
N PHE A 163 -5.14 -5.53 -6.51
CA PHE A 163 -4.07 -5.58 -7.52
C PHE A 163 -4.28 -6.69 -8.55
N GLY A 164 -4.68 -7.90 -8.12
CA GLY A 164 -4.96 -8.99 -9.06
C GLY A 164 -6.09 -8.65 -10.04
N LEU A 165 -7.13 -7.95 -9.56
CA LEU A 165 -8.25 -7.50 -10.39
C LEU A 165 -7.81 -6.40 -11.35
N PHE A 166 -7.08 -5.39 -10.88
CA PHE A 166 -6.58 -4.32 -11.74
C PHE A 166 -5.50 -4.79 -12.73
N SER A 167 -4.72 -5.81 -12.37
CA SER A 167 -3.77 -6.45 -13.30
C SER A 167 -4.53 -7.08 -14.46
N LYS A 168 -5.59 -7.85 -14.19
CA LYS A 168 -6.46 -8.42 -15.23
C LYS A 168 -7.11 -7.32 -16.09
N ILE A 169 -7.56 -6.22 -15.49
CA ILE A 169 -8.06 -5.08 -16.26
C ILE A 169 -6.97 -4.51 -17.18
N LEU A 170 -5.74 -4.35 -16.68
CA LEU A 170 -4.63 -3.81 -17.47
C LEU A 170 -4.18 -4.77 -18.59
N ASP A 171 -4.26 -6.09 -18.39
CA ASP A 171 -4.04 -7.09 -19.44
C ASP A 171 -5.06 -6.92 -20.58
N GLU A 172 -6.32 -6.71 -20.23
CA GLU A 172 -7.41 -6.45 -21.18
C GLU A 172 -7.29 -5.08 -21.87
N VAL A 173 -6.74 -4.07 -21.19
CA VAL A 173 -6.40 -2.77 -21.78
C VAL A 173 -5.27 -2.93 -22.78
N GLU A 174 -4.20 -3.63 -22.43
CA GLU A 174 -3.06 -3.87 -23.32
C GLU A 174 -3.49 -4.65 -24.57
N LYS A 175 -4.23 -5.76 -24.40
CA LYS A 175 -4.79 -6.56 -25.51
C LYS A 175 -5.56 -5.68 -26.50
N ARG A 176 -6.44 -4.80 -26.01
CA ARG A 176 -7.23 -3.87 -26.84
C ARG A 176 -6.37 -2.79 -27.47
N ARG A 177 -5.36 -2.29 -26.73
CA ARG A 177 -4.45 -1.27 -27.23
C ARG A 177 -3.62 -1.76 -28.41
N GLN A 178 -3.24 -3.04 -28.43
CA GLN A 178 -2.53 -3.64 -29.55
C GLN A 178 -3.32 -3.57 -30.87
N ILE A 179 -4.65 -3.51 -30.79
CA ILE A 179 -5.56 -3.34 -31.93
C ILE A 179 -5.76 -1.85 -32.25
N SER A 180 -6.27 -1.08 -31.28
CA SER A 180 -6.46 0.37 -31.42
C SER A 180 -6.79 1.04 -30.09
N ALA A 181 -6.30 2.28 -29.88
CA ALA A 181 -6.69 3.10 -28.72
C ALA A 181 -8.22 3.29 -28.61
N ALA A 182 -8.94 3.30 -29.74
CA ALA A 182 -10.38 3.53 -29.76
C ALA A 182 -11.18 2.40 -29.09
N VAL A 183 -10.64 1.17 -29.08
CA VAL A 183 -11.32 -0.02 -28.51
C VAL A 183 -11.19 -0.08 -26.99
N VAL A 184 -10.17 0.59 -26.43
CA VAL A 184 -9.98 0.67 -24.97
C VAL A 184 -11.13 1.43 -24.31
N TYR A 185 -11.65 2.47 -24.96
CA TYR A 185 -12.64 3.36 -24.35
C TYR A 185 -13.98 2.67 -23.99
N PRO A 186 -14.66 1.95 -24.92
CA PRO A 186 -15.89 1.24 -24.58
C PRO A 186 -15.71 0.24 -23.43
N PHE A 187 -14.56 -0.43 -23.36
CA PHE A 187 -14.25 -1.34 -22.25
C PHE A 187 -14.18 -0.61 -20.90
N MET A 188 -13.44 0.50 -20.84
CA MET A 188 -13.28 1.28 -19.63
C MET A 188 -14.59 1.96 -19.19
N GLN A 189 -15.44 2.31 -20.16
CA GLN A 189 -16.79 2.80 -19.87
C GLN A 189 -17.68 1.70 -19.28
N GLY A 190 -17.69 0.49 -19.86
CA GLY A 190 -18.43 -0.65 -19.31
C GLY A 190 -17.98 -1.02 -17.88
N LEU A 191 -16.67 -0.93 -17.59
CA LEU A 191 -16.14 -1.10 -16.24
C LEU A 191 -16.68 -0.06 -15.25
N ARG A 192 -16.75 1.20 -15.66
CA ARG A 192 -17.20 2.29 -14.78
C ARG A 192 -18.71 2.22 -14.49
N GLU A 193 -19.49 1.76 -15.45
CA GLU A 193 -20.95 1.57 -15.33
C GLU A 193 -21.30 0.31 -14.53
N SER A 194 -20.36 -0.63 -14.41
CA SER A 194 -20.54 -1.85 -13.63
C SER A 194 -20.24 -1.63 -12.14
N PRO A 195 -21.02 -2.24 -11.23
CA PRO A 195 -20.75 -2.14 -9.80
C PRO A 195 -19.46 -2.88 -9.47
N PHE A 196 -18.67 -2.33 -8.54
CA PHE A 196 -17.53 -3.07 -8.01
C PHE A 196 -18.00 -4.35 -7.27
N PRO A 197 -17.43 -5.53 -7.55
CA PRO A 197 -17.85 -6.78 -6.92
C PRO A 197 -17.74 -6.77 -5.39
N ALA A 198 -18.73 -7.36 -4.73
CA ALA A 198 -18.62 -7.73 -3.32
C ALA A 198 -17.58 -8.86 -3.15
N PRO A 199 -16.99 -9.05 -1.95
CA PRO A 199 -16.03 -10.13 -1.72
C PRO A 199 -16.59 -11.50 -2.12
N GLY A 200 -15.81 -12.30 -2.85
CA GLY A 200 -16.21 -13.61 -3.38
C GLY A 200 -17.21 -13.57 -4.54
N ARG A 201 -17.57 -12.39 -5.06
CA ARG A 201 -18.46 -12.23 -6.20
C ARG A 201 -17.71 -11.87 -7.47
N THR A 202 -18.34 -12.20 -8.60
CA THR A 202 -17.83 -11.96 -9.94
C THR A 202 -18.72 -10.96 -10.66
N VAL A 203 -18.10 -10.06 -11.41
CA VAL A 203 -18.77 -9.15 -12.34
C VAL A 203 -18.30 -9.46 -13.75
N THR A 204 -19.24 -9.59 -14.68
CA THR A 204 -18.96 -9.88 -16.09
C THR A 204 -19.07 -8.61 -16.91
N ILE A 205 -17.97 -8.21 -17.56
CA ILE A 205 -17.94 -7.06 -18.45
C ILE A 205 -18.02 -7.55 -19.89
N LYS A 206 -19.05 -7.11 -20.61
CA LYS A 206 -19.19 -7.36 -22.05
C LYS A 206 -18.45 -6.26 -22.81
N SER A 207 -17.52 -6.64 -23.65
CA SER A 207 -16.75 -5.69 -24.46
C SER A 207 -16.58 -6.24 -25.87
N PHE A 208 -16.88 -5.41 -26.86
CA PHE A 208 -16.70 -5.74 -28.26
C PHE A 208 -15.25 -5.48 -28.68
N ILE A 209 -14.63 -6.48 -29.30
CA ILE A 209 -13.32 -6.38 -29.95
C ILE A 209 -13.53 -6.57 -31.46
N PRO A 210 -13.01 -5.67 -32.32
CA PRO A 210 -13.02 -5.89 -33.77
C PRO A 210 -12.41 -7.25 -34.12
N GLU A 211 -13.00 -7.98 -35.08
CA GLU A 211 -12.60 -9.33 -35.52
C GLU A 211 -12.90 -10.47 -34.52
N SER A 212 -12.83 -10.26 -33.20
CA SER A 212 -13.12 -11.30 -32.19
C SER A 212 -14.58 -11.31 -31.69
N GLY A 213 -15.35 -10.25 -31.94
CA GLY A 213 -16.75 -10.14 -31.50
C GLY A 213 -16.89 -9.67 -30.04
N THR A 214 -18.02 -10.01 -29.41
CA THR A 214 -18.29 -9.64 -28.01
C THR A 214 -17.64 -10.64 -27.07
N GLU A 215 -16.59 -10.23 -26.38
CA GLU A 215 -15.96 -11.00 -25.31
C GLU A 215 -16.61 -10.69 -23.95
N GLN A 216 -16.60 -11.69 -23.07
CA GLN A 216 -17.03 -11.57 -21.68
C GLN A 216 -15.82 -11.72 -20.77
N ILE A 217 -15.53 -10.68 -19.99
CA ILE A 217 -14.43 -10.67 -19.03
C ILE A 217 -15.01 -10.85 -17.64
N GLU A 218 -14.54 -11.87 -16.92
CA GLU A 218 -14.97 -12.15 -15.55
C GLU A 218 -13.96 -11.58 -14.54
N LEU A 219 -14.44 -10.64 -13.72
CA LEU A 219 -13.66 -10.00 -12.67
C LEU A 219 -14.19 -10.46 -11.31
N THR A 220 -13.47 -11.38 -10.69
CA THR A 220 -13.78 -11.93 -9.37
C THR A 220 -13.00 -11.19 -8.30
N ARG A 221 -13.70 -10.70 -7.27
CA ARG A 221 -13.05 -10.20 -6.06
C ARG A 221 -12.78 -11.37 -5.11
N PRO A 222 -11.56 -11.50 -4.57
CA PRO A 222 -11.26 -12.53 -3.56
C PRO A 222 -12.26 -12.51 -2.41
N LEU A 223 -12.56 -13.69 -1.85
CA LEU A 223 -13.42 -13.79 -0.67
C LEU A 223 -12.79 -13.08 0.53
N ASP A 224 -11.48 -13.23 0.68
CA ASP A 224 -10.74 -12.63 1.78
C ASP A 224 -10.15 -11.28 1.41
N SER A 225 -10.76 -10.22 1.93
CA SER A 225 -10.35 -8.85 1.64
C SER A 225 -8.92 -8.51 2.07
N HIS A 226 -8.34 -9.21 3.06
CA HIS A 226 -6.97 -8.90 3.51
C HIS A 226 -5.89 -9.36 2.51
N LEU A 227 -6.23 -10.29 1.61
CA LEU A 227 -5.35 -10.78 0.55
C LEU A 227 -5.56 -10.06 -0.79
N GLU A 228 -6.47 -9.09 -0.87
CA GLU A 228 -6.72 -8.32 -2.09
C GLU A 228 -5.46 -7.59 -2.60
N HIS A 229 -4.47 -7.38 -1.73
CA HIS A 229 -3.34 -6.48 -1.95
C HIS A 229 -1.98 -7.17 -2.13
N VAL A 230 -1.98 -8.48 -2.36
CA VAL A 230 -0.86 -9.32 -1.93
C VAL A 230 -0.36 -10.25 -3.03
N GLU A 231 0.95 -10.18 -3.28
CA GLU A 231 1.72 -11.15 -4.05
C GLU A 231 3.00 -11.43 -3.26
N PHE A 232 2.91 -12.25 -2.22
CA PHE A 232 4.06 -12.54 -1.33
C PHE A 232 5.16 -13.33 -2.04
N GLN A 233 4.82 -14.00 -3.15
CA GLN A 233 5.77 -14.71 -4.00
C GLN A 233 6.92 -13.80 -4.43
N ALA A 234 6.63 -12.54 -4.78
CA ALA A 234 7.65 -11.57 -5.19
C ALA A 234 8.71 -11.34 -4.09
N LEU A 235 8.30 -11.25 -2.82
CA LEU A 235 9.25 -11.10 -1.71
C LEU A 235 10.16 -12.33 -1.57
N LEU A 236 9.60 -13.53 -1.71
CA LEU A 236 10.34 -14.78 -1.59
C LEU A 236 11.21 -15.09 -2.81
N GLN A 237 10.96 -14.45 -3.96
CA GLN A 237 11.85 -14.46 -5.12
C GLN A 237 13.07 -13.56 -4.89
N CYS A 238 12.89 -12.42 -4.21
CA CYS A 238 13.96 -11.45 -3.98
C CYS A 238 14.75 -11.70 -2.68
N LEU A 239 14.13 -12.23 -1.64
CA LEU A 239 14.69 -12.32 -0.29
C LEU A 239 14.46 -13.71 0.31
N SER A 240 15.45 -14.17 1.09
CA SER A 240 15.28 -15.39 1.89
C SER A 240 14.26 -15.16 3.03
N PRO A 241 13.61 -16.22 3.55
CA PRO A 241 12.69 -16.12 4.69
C PRO A 241 13.31 -15.37 5.89
N GLU A 242 14.60 -15.57 6.16
CA GLU A 242 15.33 -14.87 7.22
C GLU A 242 15.36 -13.36 6.99
N LYS A 243 15.70 -12.94 5.76
CA LYS A 243 15.73 -11.52 5.39
C LYS A 243 14.35 -10.90 5.41
N ILE A 244 13.31 -11.64 4.99
CA ILE A 244 11.91 -11.19 5.10
C ILE A 244 11.54 -10.93 6.57
N LEU A 245 11.95 -11.79 7.50
CA LEU A 245 11.70 -11.54 8.93
C LEU A 245 12.45 -10.32 9.47
N LEU A 246 13.64 -10.00 8.95
CA LEU A 246 14.38 -8.79 9.33
C LEU A 246 13.74 -7.51 8.75
N VAL A 247 13.23 -7.58 7.53
CA VAL A 247 12.38 -6.53 6.95
C VAL A 247 11.13 -6.36 7.80
N PHE A 248 10.41 -7.43 8.10
CA PHE A 248 9.22 -7.40 8.97
C PHE A 248 9.54 -6.81 10.34
N ALA A 249 10.67 -7.17 10.96
CA ALA A 249 11.11 -6.62 12.24
C ALA A 249 11.31 -5.08 12.20
N SER A 250 11.77 -4.56 11.06
CA SER A 250 11.94 -3.12 10.85
C SER A 250 10.62 -2.42 10.56
N VAL A 251 9.79 -3.02 9.71
CA VAL A 251 8.47 -2.49 9.34
C VAL A 251 7.53 -2.49 10.56
N VAL A 252 7.53 -3.55 11.38
CA VAL A 252 6.66 -3.67 12.55
C VAL A 252 7.00 -2.67 13.67
N LEU A 253 8.19 -2.05 13.63
CA LEU A 253 8.58 -0.98 14.54
C LEU A 253 8.57 0.41 13.89
N GLU A 254 7.95 0.55 12.72
CA GLU A 254 7.86 1.83 12.00
C GLU A 254 9.23 2.48 11.78
N ARG A 255 10.18 1.73 11.19
CA ARG A 255 11.51 2.28 10.83
C ARG A 255 11.49 3.02 9.49
N ARG A 256 12.62 3.61 9.14
CA ARG A 256 12.90 4.12 7.79
C ARG A 256 13.42 2.96 6.94
N ILE A 257 12.68 2.58 5.91
CA ILE A 257 13.07 1.49 4.99
C ILE A 257 13.08 2.00 3.55
N VAL A 258 14.18 1.76 2.86
CA VAL A 258 14.34 1.99 1.42
C VAL A 258 14.55 0.64 0.74
N PHE A 259 13.70 0.33 -0.23
CA PHE A 259 13.87 -0.81 -1.11
C PHE A 259 14.41 -0.33 -2.46
N LEU A 260 15.33 -1.11 -3.03
CA LEU A 260 15.94 -0.89 -4.34
C LEU A 260 15.69 -2.10 -5.22
N ALA A 261 15.31 -1.89 -6.47
CA ALA A 261 15.26 -2.95 -7.48
C ALA A 261 15.52 -2.35 -8.87
N ASP A 262 15.88 -3.21 -9.83
CA ASP A 262 16.05 -2.80 -11.22
C ASP A 262 14.69 -2.64 -11.91
N GLU A 263 13.77 -3.59 -11.71
CA GLU A 263 12.41 -3.54 -12.24
C GLU A 263 11.41 -2.86 -11.29
N LEU A 264 10.53 -2.02 -11.83
CA LEU A 264 9.44 -1.36 -11.10
C LEU A 264 8.39 -2.37 -10.61
N SER A 265 8.19 -3.45 -11.38
CA SER A 265 7.27 -4.53 -11.04
C SER A 265 7.68 -5.22 -9.74
N SER A 266 8.93 -5.70 -9.67
CA SER A 266 9.55 -6.28 -8.48
C SER A 266 9.52 -5.30 -7.31
N LEU A 267 9.92 -4.05 -7.55
CA LEU A 267 9.99 -3.00 -6.53
C LEU A 267 8.64 -2.76 -5.86
N SER A 268 7.63 -2.38 -6.65
CA SER A 268 6.31 -2.03 -6.13
C SER A 268 5.64 -3.23 -5.45
N THR A 269 5.68 -4.40 -6.09
CA THR A 269 5.07 -5.63 -5.56
C THR A 269 5.68 -6.03 -4.22
N CYS A 270 7.02 -6.02 -4.10
CA CYS A 270 7.69 -6.36 -2.84
C CYS A 270 7.29 -5.41 -1.70
N ILE A 271 7.14 -4.11 -1.99
CA ILE A 271 6.79 -3.11 -0.97
C ILE A 271 5.33 -3.25 -0.54
N HIS A 272 4.41 -3.50 -1.48
CA HIS A 272 3.02 -3.83 -1.17
C HIS A 272 2.92 -5.08 -0.31
N SER A 273 3.65 -6.12 -0.68
CA SER A 273 3.74 -7.36 0.10
C SER A 273 4.33 -7.10 1.50
N ALA A 274 5.41 -6.31 1.63
CA ALA A 274 6.00 -6.00 2.93
C ALA A 274 5.01 -5.23 3.84
N ALA A 275 4.21 -4.34 3.27
CA ALA A 275 3.14 -3.65 4.00
C ALA A 275 1.99 -4.61 4.40
N ALA A 276 1.66 -5.58 3.55
CA ALA A 276 0.61 -6.57 3.83
C ALA A 276 0.96 -7.53 4.99
N LEU A 277 2.25 -7.77 5.24
CA LEU A 277 2.71 -8.54 6.42
C LEU A 277 2.26 -7.93 7.76
N LEU A 278 1.85 -6.67 7.78
CA LEU A 278 1.40 -5.97 8.98
C LEU A 278 -0.05 -6.29 9.38
N TYR A 279 -0.84 -6.96 8.55
CA TYR A 279 -2.25 -7.21 8.86
C TYR A 279 -2.42 -7.85 10.26
N PRO A 280 -3.30 -7.30 11.14
CA PRO A 280 -4.41 -6.37 10.87
C PRO A 280 -4.04 -4.87 10.93
N PHE A 281 -2.77 -4.55 11.13
CA PHE A 281 -2.29 -3.17 11.20
C PHE A 281 -2.10 -2.61 9.79
N THR A 282 -2.26 -1.29 9.67
CA THR A 282 -1.96 -0.56 8.44
C THR A 282 -0.80 0.39 8.69
N TRP A 283 0.20 0.37 7.80
CA TRP A 283 1.32 1.31 7.86
C TRP A 283 0.83 2.75 7.95
N ALA A 284 1.20 3.46 9.01
CA ALA A 284 0.65 4.78 9.29
C ALA A 284 1.41 5.93 8.60
N HIS A 285 2.66 5.71 8.20
CA HIS A 285 3.59 6.77 7.79
C HIS A 285 3.68 6.95 6.28
N THR A 286 4.71 7.67 5.82
CA THR A 286 5.01 7.88 4.39
C THR A 286 5.18 6.53 3.71
N TYR A 287 4.47 6.34 2.59
CA TYR A 287 4.42 5.09 1.85
C TYR A 287 4.44 5.40 0.36
N ILE A 288 5.57 5.12 -0.29
CA ILE A 288 5.78 5.44 -1.71
C ILE A 288 6.47 4.24 -2.38
N PRO A 289 5.70 3.25 -2.89
CA PRO A 289 6.28 2.05 -3.49
C PRO A 289 7.22 2.33 -4.67
N VAL A 290 7.01 3.44 -5.38
CA VAL A 290 7.85 3.87 -6.48
C VAL A 290 8.06 5.37 -6.36
N VAL A 291 9.26 5.77 -5.96
CA VAL A 291 9.68 7.17 -5.84
C VAL A 291 10.25 7.61 -7.20
N PRO A 292 9.73 8.69 -7.80
CA PRO A 292 10.33 9.26 -9.00
C PRO A 292 11.62 10.01 -8.69
N GLU A 293 12.52 10.12 -9.67
CA GLU A 293 13.80 10.85 -9.60
C GLU A 293 13.68 12.21 -8.88
N LYS A 294 12.65 12.99 -9.24
CA LYS A 294 12.45 14.35 -8.69
C LYS A 294 12.10 14.37 -7.20
N LEU A 295 11.84 13.22 -6.58
CA LEU A 295 11.46 13.06 -5.18
C LEU A 295 12.48 12.23 -4.37
N LEU A 296 13.68 11.96 -4.89
CA LEU A 296 14.72 11.19 -4.18
C LEU A 296 15.07 11.79 -2.80
N SER A 297 15.02 13.12 -2.66
CA SER A 297 15.25 13.80 -1.38
C SER A 297 14.26 13.42 -0.27
N THR A 298 13.20 12.66 -0.57
CA THR A 298 12.25 12.15 0.43
C THR A 298 12.93 11.26 1.47
N VAL A 299 14.03 10.59 1.11
CA VAL A 299 14.77 9.72 2.05
C VAL A 299 15.44 10.50 3.20
N CYS A 300 15.61 11.81 3.07
CA CYS A 300 16.09 12.69 4.14
C CYS A 300 15.03 12.93 5.24
N CYS A 301 13.83 12.37 5.11
CA CYS A 301 12.75 12.62 6.05
C CYS A 301 13.05 12.00 7.42
N PRO A 302 12.93 12.77 8.53
CA PRO A 302 13.23 12.26 9.87
C PRO A 302 12.11 11.35 10.41
N THR A 303 10.92 11.35 9.82
CA THR A 303 9.84 10.44 10.25
C THR A 303 9.99 9.07 9.59
N PRO A 304 9.39 8.01 10.15
CA PRO A 304 9.34 6.72 9.48
C PRO A 304 8.82 6.81 8.05
N PHE A 305 9.34 5.97 7.18
CA PHE A 305 8.87 5.85 5.80
C PHE A 305 9.18 4.46 5.26
N MET A 306 8.39 4.06 4.28
CA MET A 306 8.65 2.87 3.48
C MET A 306 8.57 3.30 2.02
N VAL A 307 9.73 3.27 1.33
CA VAL A 307 9.84 3.79 -0.03
C VAL A 307 10.59 2.83 -0.94
N GLY A 308 10.25 2.83 -2.22
CA GLY A 308 10.95 2.10 -3.26
C GLY A 308 11.61 3.04 -4.24
N ILE A 309 12.86 2.79 -4.56
CA ILE A 309 13.65 3.59 -5.50
C ILE A 309 14.26 2.65 -6.54
N GLN A 310 14.32 3.07 -7.80
CA GLN A 310 15.03 2.28 -8.80
C GLN A 310 16.52 2.24 -8.50
N LYS A 311 17.13 1.07 -8.63
CA LYS A 311 18.52 0.82 -8.27
C LYS A 311 19.52 1.69 -9.04
N ARG A 312 19.16 2.16 -10.24
CA ARG A 312 19.95 3.15 -10.99
C ARG A 312 20.27 4.42 -10.18
N TYR A 313 19.43 4.79 -9.22
CA TYR A 313 19.61 5.96 -8.36
C TYR A 313 20.32 5.65 -7.03
N LEU A 314 20.97 4.50 -6.91
CA LEU A 314 21.65 4.08 -5.67
C LEU A 314 22.70 5.12 -5.23
N ALA A 315 23.49 5.67 -6.16
CA ALA A 315 24.52 6.64 -5.84
C ALA A 315 23.91 7.91 -5.23
N GLU A 316 22.89 8.49 -5.88
CA GLU A 316 22.21 9.69 -5.41
C GLU A 316 21.53 9.48 -4.05
N VAL A 317 21.00 8.27 -3.81
CA VAL A 317 20.41 7.88 -2.53
C VAL A 317 21.47 7.79 -1.43
N LEU A 318 22.62 7.15 -1.71
CA LEU A 318 23.70 7.02 -0.73
C LEU A 318 24.33 8.38 -0.36
N ASP A 319 24.30 9.35 -1.29
CA ASP A 319 24.74 10.73 -1.04
C ASP A 319 23.77 11.53 -0.15
N GLN A 320 22.54 11.05 0.06
CA GLN A 320 21.60 11.73 0.95
C GLN A 320 21.93 11.46 2.43
N PRO A 321 21.76 12.45 3.32
CA PRO A 321 21.89 12.24 4.76
C PRO A 321 20.75 11.34 5.27
N MET A 322 21.08 10.09 5.61
CA MET A 322 20.13 9.11 6.15
C MET A 322 20.69 8.41 7.39
N ASP A 323 20.08 8.67 8.54
CA ASP A 323 20.35 7.96 9.79
C ASP A 323 19.33 6.82 10.00
N GLU A 324 19.76 5.74 10.65
CA GLU A 324 18.90 4.62 11.08
C GLU A 324 17.92 4.11 10.00
N VAL A 325 18.46 3.86 8.80
CA VAL A 325 17.71 3.36 7.64
C VAL A 325 18.09 1.92 7.34
N LEU A 326 17.09 1.08 7.06
CA LEU A 326 17.28 -0.23 6.43
C LEU A 326 17.26 -0.04 4.92
N LEU A 327 18.37 -0.32 4.25
CA LEU A 327 18.52 -0.23 2.80
C LEU A 327 18.59 -1.65 2.21
N VAL A 328 17.54 -2.03 1.47
CA VAL A 328 17.35 -3.38 0.93
C VAL A 328 17.51 -3.37 -0.58
N ASP A 329 18.46 -4.13 -1.10
CA ASP A 329 18.60 -4.41 -2.54
C ASP A 329 17.84 -5.70 -2.86
N LEU A 330 16.68 -5.57 -3.50
CA LEU A 330 15.82 -6.68 -3.90
C LEU A 330 16.38 -7.42 -5.12
N SER A 331 17.15 -6.76 -5.98
CA SER A 331 17.75 -7.39 -7.17
C SER A 331 18.83 -8.41 -6.78
N GLN A 332 19.63 -8.09 -5.77
CA GLN A 332 20.67 -8.98 -5.24
C GLN A 332 20.22 -9.74 -3.99
N GLY A 333 19.07 -9.37 -3.44
CA GLY A 333 18.54 -9.92 -2.20
C GLY A 333 19.43 -9.64 -0.99
N VAL A 334 20.10 -8.50 -0.90
CA VAL A 334 21.06 -8.15 0.18
C VAL A 334 20.65 -6.87 0.92
N PHE A 335 21.19 -6.68 2.12
CA PHE A 335 21.06 -5.42 2.86
C PHE A 335 22.34 -4.60 2.70
N LEU A 336 22.20 -3.42 2.11
CA LEU A 336 23.31 -2.48 1.91
C LEU A 336 23.59 -1.66 3.18
N LYS A 337 22.56 -1.42 3.99
CA LYS A 337 22.65 -0.74 5.29
C LYS A 337 21.62 -1.34 6.25
N MET A 338 22.02 -1.54 7.50
CA MET A 338 21.16 -1.99 8.59
C MET A 338 21.28 -1.02 9.77
N VAL A 339 20.27 -1.01 10.65
CA VAL A 339 20.33 -0.28 11.93
C VAL A 339 21.16 -1.05 12.96
N GLY A 340 21.18 -2.40 12.88
CA GLY A 340 22.09 -3.27 13.63
C GLY A 340 21.45 -4.03 14.81
N ASP A 341 20.17 -3.80 15.10
CA ASP A 341 19.42 -4.51 16.15
C ASP A 341 18.23 -5.32 15.61
N GLU A 342 18.06 -5.44 14.29
CA GLU A 342 16.94 -6.13 13.62
C GLU A 342 16.75 -7.56 14.16
N GLU A 343 17.86 -8.29 14.31
CA GLU A 343 17.92 -9.64 14.85
C GLU A 343 17.38 -9.79 16.28
N LYS A 344 17.36 -8.70 17.05
CA LYS A 344 16.98 -8.66 18.47
C LYS A 344 15.57 -8.14 18.70
N ILE A 345 14.87 -7.72 17.64
CA ILE A 345 13.52 -7.15 17.73
C ILE A 345 12.49 -8.24 18.02
N LEU A 346 12.46 -9.29 17.17
CA LEU A 346 11.48 -10.36 17.26
C LEU A 346 11.84 -11.33 18.40
N PRO A 347 10.85 -11.85 19.16
CA PRO A 347 11.11 -12.89 20.14
C PRO A 347 11.70 -14.15 19.48
N PRO A 348 12.86 -14.69 19.92
CA PRO A 348 13.58 -15.75 19.21
C PRO A 348 12.73 -17.00 18.93
N LYS A 349 11.94 -17.46 19.92
CA LYS A 349 11.05 -18.62 19.74
C LYS A 349 10.03 -18.40 18.63
N LEU A 350 9.40 -17.22 18.58
CA LEU A 350 8.43 -16.88 17.54
C LEU A 350 9.09 -16.69 16.19
N LYS A 351 10.31 -16.10 16.15
CA LYS A 351 11.10 -16.00 14.93
C LYS A 351 11.36 -17.39 14.33
N SER A 352 11.81 -18.35 15.14
CA SER A 352 12.05 -19.73 14.70
C SER A 352 10.77 -20.42 14.24
N GLU A 353 9.64 -20.25 14.94
CA GLU A 353 8.34 -20.76 14.52
C GLU A 353 7.93 -20.18 13.16
N MET A 354 8.07 -18.86 12.97
CA MET A 354 7.75 -18.21 11.69
C MET A 354 8.65 -18.71 10.55
N LEU A 355 9.96 -18.88 10.78
CA LEU A 355 10.87 -19.42 9.77
C LEU A 355 10.49 -20.83 9.34
N TYR A 356 10.06 -21.67 10.29
CA TYR A 356 9.63 -23.03 9.99
C TYR A 356 8.29 -23.06 9.23
N SER A 357 7.39 -22.13 9.52
CA SER A 357 6.09 -22.03 8.87
C SER A 357 6.10 -21.33 7.51
N LEU A 358 7.08 -20.46 7.25
CA LEU A 358 7.16 -19.77 5.97
C LEU A 358 7.39 -20.78 4.83
N PRO A 359 6.61 -20.68 3.73
CA PRO A 359 6.81 -21.57 2.61
C PRO A 359 8.17 -21.31 1.96
N THR A 360 8.84 -22.38 1.56
CA THR A 360 9.95 -22.27 0.62
C THR A 360 9.42 -22.45 -0.80
N MET A 361 10.12 -21.88 -1.79
CA MET A 361 9.77 -22.00 -3.22
C MET A 361 9.57 -23.45 -3.71
N ASN A 362 10.09 -24.44 -2.97
CA ASN A 362 10.01 -25.86 -3.30
C ASN A 362 8.83 -26.61 -2.65
N ASN A 363 7.97 -25.93 -1.88
CA ASN A 363 6.81 -26.59 -1.26
C ASN A 363 5.72 -26.86 -2.31
N ASN A 364 5.04 -28.01 -2.20
CA ASN A 364 3.92 -28.47 -3.06
C ASN A 364 2.65 -27.61 -2.92
N ILE A 365 2.76 -26.28 -2.99
CA ILE A 365 1.63 -25.36 -2.97
C ILE A 365 1.09 -25.26 -4.41
N GLN A 366 -0.21 -25.48 -4.59
CA GLN A 366 -0.79 -25.69 -5.92
C GLN A 366 -1.18 -24.37 -6.60
N THR A 367 -1.47 -23.31 -5.83
CA THR A 367 -1.91 -22.01 -6.37
C THR A 367 -1.28 -20.80 -5.68
N SER A 368 -1.22 -19.65 -6.38
CA SER A 368 -0.74 -18.37 -5.82
C SER A 368 -1.60 -17.92 -4.62
N GLU A 369 -2.91 -18.19 -4.65
CA GLU A 369 -3.82 -17.81 -3.56
C GLU A 369 -3.54 -18.59 -2.27
N GLU A 370 -3.34 -19.91 -2.37
CA GLU A 370 -2.94 -20.75 -1.23
C GLU A 370 -1.59 -20.31 -0.65
N PHE A 371 -0.64 -19.98 -1.52
CA PHE A 371 0.66 -19.47 -1.11
C PHE A 371 0.51 -18.17 -0.31
N ASN A 372 -0.25 -17.22 -0.84
CA ASN A 372 -0.47 -15.94 -0.21
C ASN A 372 -1.19 -16.09 1.15
N ALA A 373 -2.17 -16.98 1.23
CA ALA A 373 -2.87 -17.31 2.47
C ALA A 373 -1.93 -17.93 3.52
N HIS A 374 -1.04 -18.83 3.11
CA HIS A 374 -0.10 -19.50 4.01
C HIS A 374 0.95 -18.54 4.58
N VAL A 375 1.52 -17.67 3.73
CA VAL A 375 2.41 -16.61 4.20
C VAL A 375 1.66 -15.69 5.16
N SER A 376 0.46 -15.21 4.79
CA SER A 376 -0.34 -14.32 5.64
C SER A 376 -0.64 -14.93 7.02
N ASP A 377 -1.11 -16.18 7.06
CA ASP A 377 -1.45 -16.85 8.32
C ASP A 377 -0.22 -16.91 9.25
N THR A 378 0.99 -17.13 8.73
CA THR A 378 2.22 -17.11 9.53
C THR A 378 2.40 -15.81 10.33
N PHE A 379 2.18 -14.64 9.69
CA PHE A 379 2.29 -13.34 10.35
C PHE A 379 1.07 -13.02 11.22
N ILE A 380 -0.12 -13.47 10.82
CA ILE A 380 -1.33 -13.32 11.63
C ILE A 380 -1.19 -14.09 12.94
N GLN A 381 -0.70 -15.34 12.91
CA GLN A 381 -0.46 -16.14 14.10
C GLN A 381 0.55 -15.46 15.04
N PHE A 382 1.56 -14.78 14.49
CA PHE A 382 2.47 -13.95 15.28
C PHE A 382 1.70 -12.84 16.02
N PHE A 383 0.87 -12.06 15.33
CA PHE A 383 0.08 -10.99 15.95
C PHE A 383 -0.97 -11.51 16.93
N VAL A 384 -1.62 -12.64 16.65
CA VAL A 384 -2.56 -13.29 17.58
C VAL A 384 -1.87 -13.66 18.89
N LYS A 385 -0.67 -14.27 18.83
CA LYS A 385 0.10 -14.64 20.03
C LYS A 385 0.60 -13.42 20.80
N MET A 386 0.94 -12.34 20.10
CA MET A 386 1.57 -11.15 20.70
C MET A 386 0.56 -10.12 21.21
N ILE A 387 -0.62 -10.04 20.58
CA ILE A 387 -1.56 -8.93 20.75
C ILE A 387 -3.00 -9.40 20.91
N GLY A 388 -3.33 -10.66 20.56
CA GLY A 388 -4.72 -11.16 20.60
C GLY A 388 -5.42 -11.07 21.96
N HIS A 389 -4.69 -10.82 23.05
CA HIS A 389 -5.26 -10.55 24.38
C HIS A 389 -5.67 -9.08 24.60
N TYR A 390 -5.47 -8.17 23.65
CA TYR A 390 -5.79 -6.74 23.78
C TYR A 390 -7.23 -6.43 24.23
N PRO A 391 -8.29 -7.19 23.84
CA PRO A 391 -9.66 -6.84 24.24
C PRO A 391 -9.86 -6.91 25.75
N ALA A 392 -9.17 -7.83 26.43
CA ALA A 392 -9.21 -7.98 27.89
C ALA A 392 -8.57 -6.79 28.64
N HIS A 393 -7.88 -5.91 27.92
CA HIS A 393 -7.20 -4.73 28.47
C HIS A 393 -7.88 -3.42 28.06
N ILE A 394 -9.06 -3.44 27.47
CA ILE A 394 -9.89 -2.25 27.23
C ILE A 394 -10.93 -2.13 28.34
N LYS A 395 -10.82 -1.09 29.16
CA LYS A 395 -11.83 -0.78 30.18
C LYS A 395 -12.92 0.09 29.57
N TRP A 396 -14.18 -0.32 29.74
CA TRP A 396 -15.31 0.42 29.20
C TRP A 396 -15.94 1.31 30.27
N SER A 397 -16.04 2.60 29.97
CA SER A 397 -16.78 3.55 30.80
C SER A 397 -18.29 3.35 30.68
N ARG A 398 -19.06 3.95 31.60
CA ARG A 398 -20.54 3.98 31.54
C ARG A 398 -21.06 4.62 30.25
N ASN A 399 -20.27 5.52 29.65
CA ASN A 399 -20.62 6.26 28.44
C ASN A 399 -20.30 5.47 27.15
N GLY A 400 -19.90 4.20 27.25
CA GLY A 400 -19.59 3.36 26.09
C GLY A 400 -18.22 3.60 25.46
N LYS A 401 -17.42 4.56 25.95
CA LYS A 401 -16.05 4.79 25.49
C LYS A 401 -15.06 3.80 26.13
N GLY A 402 -14.25 3.13 25.31
CA GLY A 402 -13.16 2.27 25.73
C GLY A 402 -11.91 3.05 26.14
N ASN A 403 -11.14 2.50 27.08
CA ASN A 403 -9.85 3.02 27.51
C ASN A 403 -8.85 1.86 27.68
N PHE A 404 -7.86 1.81 26.80
CA PHE A 404 -6.84 0.78 26.75
C PHE A 404 -5.78 0.92 27.84
N GLN A 405 -5.52 -0.19 28.53
CA GLN A 405 -4.63 -0.26 29.69
C GLN A 405 -3.26 -0.79 29.27
N GLU A 406 -2.40 0.07 28.69
CA GLU A 406 -1.09 -0.31 28.13
C GLU A 406 -0.21 -1.11 29.10
N GLN A 407 -0.10 -0.65 30.36
CA GLN A 407 0.73 -1.31 31.36
C GLN A 407 0.24 -2.72 31.70
N SER A 408 -1.08 -2.89 31.81
CA SER A 408 -1.71 -4.18 32.09
C SER A 408 -1.50 -5.15 30.92
N PHE A 409 -1.72 -4.66 29.69
CA PHE A 409 -1.51 -5.41 28.46
C PHE A 409 -0.06 -5.91 28.31
N CYS A 410 0.92 -5.05 28.59
CA CYS A 410 2.34 -5.44 28.54
C CYS A 410 2.71 -6.46 29.64
N LYS A 411 2.13 -6.32 30.84
CA LYS A 411 2.41 -7.22 31.98
C LYS A 411 1.79 -8.61 31.82
N ALA A 412 0.71 -8.73 31.06
CA ALA A 412 0.01 -10.00 30.81
C ALA A 412 0.87 -11.06 30.12
N LEU A 413 1.89 -10.65 29.35
CA LEU A 413 2.85 -11.57 28.74
C LEU A 413 3.89 -12.04 29.77
N THR A 414 3.99 -13.36 29.96
CA THR A 414 4.94 -13.99 30.91
C THR A 414 6.38 -13.99 30.38
N SER A 415 6.56 -14.18 29.08
CA SER A 415 7.88 -14.19 28.43
C SER A 415 8.53 -12.80 28.43
N LYS A 416 9.77 -12.72 28.94
CA LYS A 416 10.57 -11.48 28.96
C LYS A 416 10.84 -10.94 27.55
N THR A 417 11.10 -11.81 26.58
CA THR A 417 11.37 -11.41 25.18
C THR A 417 10.10 -10.89 24.50
N ASN A 418 8.96 -11.54 24.72
CA ASN A 418 7.67 -11.11 24.18
C ASN A 418 7.28 -9.75 24.77
N ARG A 419 7.46 -9.58 26.08
CA ARG A 419 7.22 -8.30 26.76
C ARG A 419 8.12 -7.19 26.23
N ARG A 420 9.39 -7.48 25.94
CA ARG A 420 10.32 -6.49 25.35
C ARG A 420 9.83 -6.03 23.97
N PHE A 421 9.43 -6.96 23.10
CA PHE A 421 8.85 -6.63 21.81
C PHE A 421 7.59 -5.76 21.97
N VAL A 422 6.61 -6.23 22.75
CA VAL A 422 5.33 -5.52 22.89
C VAL A 422 5.52 -4.12 23.45
N LYS A 423 6.42 -3.93 24.42
CA LYS A 423 6.74 -2.59 24.95
C LYS A 423 7.24 -1.61 23.89
N LYS A 424 7.97 -2.08 22.88
CA LYS A 424 8.36 -1.26 21.72
C LYS A 424 7.16 -1.08 20.78
N PHE A 425 6.48 -2.16 20.45
CA PHE A 425 5.38 -2.18 19.49
C PHE A 425 4.20 -1.27 19.87
N VAL A 426 3.82 -1.23 21.16
CA VAL A 426 2.70 -0.38 21.63
C VAL A 426 2.95 1.12 21.44
N LYS A 427 4.20 1.53 21.19
CA LYS A 427 4.57 2.92 20.93
C LYS A 427 4.46 3.31 19.45
N THR A 428 4.17 2.35 18.57
CA THR A 428 3.96 2.61 17.15
C THR A 428 2.64 3.32 16.89
N GLN A 429 2.61 4.16 15.86
CA GLN A 429 1.40 4.85 15.42
C GLN A 429 0.34 3.88 14.91
N MET A 430 0.72 2.83 14.18
CA MET A 430 -0.20 1.82 13.70
C MET A 430 -0.91 1.06 14.83
N PHE A 431 -0.20 0.72 15.92
CA PHE A 431 -0.85 0.12 17.09
C PHE A 431 -1.84 1.10 17.75
N SER A 432 -1.44 2.36 17.89
CA SER A 432 -2.33 3.40 18.42
C SER A 432 -3.60 3.54 17.59
N LEU A 433 -3.50 3.52 16.25
CA LEU A 433 -4.67 3.60 15.36
C LEU A 433 -5.57 2.37 15.48
N PHE A 434 -4.98 1.19 15.55
CA PHE A 434 -5.71 -0.07 15.73
C PHE A 434 -6.51 -0.09 17.04
N ILE A 435 -5.88 0.30 18.16
CA ILE A 435 -6.55 0.36 19.46
C ILE A 435 -7.62 1.46 19.49
N GLN A 436 -7.37 2.62 18.91
CA GLN A 436 -8.37 3.69 18.83
C GLN A 436 -9.64 3.24 18.10
N GLU A 437 -9.52 2.41 17.08
CA GLU A 437 -10.68 1.82 16.41
C GLU A 437 -11.41 0.84 17.34
N ALA A 438 -10.67 -0.03 18.03
CA ALA A 438 -11.24 -0.98 18.97
C ALA A 438 -11.93 -0.31 20.19
N GLU A 439 -11.50 0.89 20.59
CA GLU A 439 -12.10 1.65 21.70
C GLU A 439 -13.46 2.28 21.34
N LYS A 440 -13.82 2.36 20.06
CA LYS A 440 -15.09 2.99 19.60
C LYS A 440 -16.32 2.12 19.83
N SER A 441 -16.18 0.79 19.81
CA SER A 441 -17.32 -0.13 19.89
C SER A 441 -17.00 -1.37 20.72
N ARG A 442 -17.93 -1.72 21.63
CA ARG A 442 -17.89 -2.99 22.38
C ARG A 442 -18.09 -4.20 21.49
N LYS A 443 -18.85 -4.04 20.40
CA LYS A 443 -18.96 -5.04 19.35
C LYS A 443 -17.71 -4.91 18.50
N CYS A 444 -16.78 -5.86 18.65
CA CYS A 444 -15.69 -6.00 17.70
C CYS A 444 -16.32 -6.25 16.33
N ILE A 445 -15.89 -5.50 15.31
CA ILE A 445 -16.23 -5.84 13.93
C ILE A 445 -15.69 -7.26 13.71
N GLU A 446 -16.55 -8.20 13.30
CA GLU A 446 -16.18 -9.58 12.99
C GLU A 446 -15.30 -9.59 11.73
N GLY A 447 -14.02 -9.28 11.90
CA GLY A 447 -12.99 -9.39 10.87
C GLY A 447 -12.19 -10.68 11.03
N TYR A 448 -11.48 -11.08 9.96
CA TYR A 448 -10.68 -12.30 9.93
C TYR A 448 -9.69 -12.40 11.10
N PHE A 449 -9.08 -11.28 11.52
CA PHE A 449 -8.18 -11.28 12.67
C PHE A 449 -8.88 -11.65 13.99
N GLN A 450 -10.11 -11.17 14.21
CA GLN A 450 -10.88 -11.50 15.41
C GLN A 450 -11.29 -12.98 15.41
N GLN A 451 -11.64 -13.53 14.25
CA GLN A 451 -11.88 -14.96 14.09
C GLN A 451 -10.65 -15.77 14.50
N LYS A 452 -9.45 -15.38 14.02
CA LYS A 452 -8.19 -16.04 14.40
C LYS A 452 -7.85 -15.93 15.88
N ILE A 453 -8.18 -14.81 16.53
CA ILE A 453 -8.08 -14.69 18.00
C ILE A 453 -8.96 -15.72 18.71
N ASN A 454 -10.22 -15.86 18.27
CA ASN A 454 -11.16 -16.79 18.88
C ASN A 454 -10.70 -18.24 18.71
N GLU A 455 -10.30 -18.63 17.49
CA GLU A 455 -9.73 -19.96 17.18
C GLU A 455 -8.55 -20.29 18.09
N TYR A 456 -7.62 -19.34 18.27
CA TYR A 456 -6.45 -19.53 19.15
C TYR A 456 -6.84 -19.67 20.63
N GLN A 457 -7.81 -18.89 21.10
CA GLN A 457 -8.28 -18.99 22.48
C GLN A 457 -8.94 -20.34 22.77
N ASP A 458 -9.71 -20.86 21.82
CA ASP A 458 -10.38 -22.15 21.97
C ASP A 458 -9.41 -23.33 21.91
N GLN A 459 -8.41 -23.28 21.02
CA GLN A 459 -7.29 -24.24 21.03
C GLN A 459 -6.55 -24.22 22.37
N LYS A 460 -6.34 -23.05 22.97
CA LYS A 460 -5.68 -22.92 24.27
C LYS A 460 -6.54 -23.46 25.42
N LYS A 461 -7.87 -23.34 25.34
CA LYS A 461 -8.78 -23.97 26.31
C LYS A 461 -8.74 -25.48 26.19
N TYR A 462 -8.78 -26.02 24.97
CA TYR A 462 -8.71 -27.45 24.72
C TYR A 462 -7.43 -28.06 25.27
N ARG A 463 -6.26 -27.45 24.99
CA ARG A 463 -4.95 -27.88 25.54
C ARG A 463 -4.81 -27.80 27.07
N ARG A 464 -5.72 -27.13 27.77
CA ARG A 464 -5.75 -27.06 29.24
C ARG A 464 -6.69 -28.12 29.83
N LEU A 465 -7.59 -28.67 29.02
CA LEU A 465 -8.57 -29.69 29.39
C LEU A 465 -8.10 -31.10 29.02
N SER A 466 -7.24 -31.23 28.01
CA SER A 466 -6.39 -32.41 27.73
C SER A 466 -5.14 -32.38 28.59
#